data_AF-A0A7S1WX65-F1
#
_entry.id   AF-A0A7S1WX65-F1
#
_cell.length_a   1.000
_cell.length_b   1.000
_cell.length_c   1.000
_cell.angle_alpha   90.00
_cell.angle_beta   90.00
_cell.angle_gamma   90.00
#
_symmetry.space_group_name_H-M   'P 1'
#
loop_
_entity.id
_entity.type
_entity.pdbx_description
1 polymer ?
#
loop_
_entity_poly.entity_id
_entity_poly.type
_entity_poly.pdbx_seq_one_letter_code
_entity_poly.pdbx_strand_id
1 'polypeptide(L)'
;TACTVKAWTSWPLETLREAIARAAGAKPEELRLVQGVEELKAGKAVTVGELFGGEGEGGAQGAQLSLIRRPAWQSEWLGRVERDWRALEDAPDDAKADRDIVLAAVRGSWHALKFAAPAFRGDR
;
A
#
# COMPACT_ATOMS: atom_id res chain seq x y z
N THR A 1 -11.90 3.39 -9.70
CA THR A 1 -11.69 2.85 -11.06
C THR A 1 -11.28 1.41 -10.92
N ALA A 2 -12.11 0.46 -11.38
CA ALA A 2 -11.75 -0.96 -11.37
C ALA A 2 -10.88 -1.24 -12.59
N CYS A 3 -9.64 -1.69 -12.38
CA CYS A 3 -8.74 -2.11 -13.45
C CYS A 3 -8.86 -3.62 -13.63
N THR A 4 -9.15 -4.07 -14.85
CA THR A 4 -9.15 -5.51 -15.18
C THR A 4 -7.84 -5.83 -15.87
N VAL A 5 -7.01 -6.67 -15.25
CA VAL A 5 -5.75 -7.13 -15.83
C VAL A 5 -5.84 -8.63 -16.05
N LYS A 6 -5.51 -9.08 -17.26
CA LYS A 6 -5.36 -10.50 -17.56
C LYS A 6 -3.99 -10.93 -17.06
N ALA A 7 -3.97 -11.83 -16.09
CA ALA A 7 -2.76 -12.38 -15.53
C ALA A 7 -2.71 -13.88 -15.78
N TRP A 8 -1.53 -14.40 -16.08
CA TRP A 8 -1.30 -15.85 -16.13
C TRP A 8 -0.96 -16.37 -14.73
N THR A 9 -1.32 -17.62 -14.43
CA THR A 9 -1.03 -18.26 -13.13
C THR A 9 0.47 -18.38 -12.85
N SER A 10 1.29 -18.49 -13.89
CA SER A 10 2.76 -18.51 -13.82
C SER A 10 3.39 -17.13 -13.54
N TRP A 11 2.60 -16.05 -13.47
CA TRP A 11 3.14 -14.74 -13.16
C TRP A 11 3.54 -14.64 -11.70
N PRO A 12 4.72 -14.07 -11.40
CA PRO A 12 5.03 -13.64 -10.05
C PRO A 12 4.16 -12.42 -9.68
N LEU A 13 3.88 -12.25 -8.39
CA LEU A 13 3.13 -11.11 -7.86
C LEU A 13 3.75 -9.76 -8.30
N GLU A 14 5.07 -9.69 -8.45
CA GLU A 14 5.78 -8.49 -8.89
C GLU A 14 5.38 -8.08 -10.32
N THR A 15 5.38 -9.02 -11.27
CA THR A 15 4.95 -8.77 -12.65
C THR A 15 3.46 -8.41 -12.71
N LEU A 16 2.62 -9.06 -11.90
CA LEU A 16 1.20 -8.69 -11.80
C LEU A 16 1.06 -7.25 -11.28
N ARG A 17 1.82 -6.89 -10.24
CA ARG A 17 1.82 -5.55 -9.65
C ARG A 17 2.25 -4.50 -10.66
N GLU A 18 3.30 -4.75 -11.43
CA GLU A 18 3.75 -3.87 -12.52
C GLU A 18 2.68 -3.72 -13.60
N ALA A 19 2.03 -4.81 -14.01
CA ALA A 19 0.96 -4.76 -15.01
C ALA A 19 -0.25 -3.95 -14.53
N ILE A 20 -0.65 -4.12 -13.27
CA ILE A 20 -1.71 -3.33 -12.64
C ILE A 20 -1.29 -1.87 -12.51
N ALA A 21 -0.04 -1.59 -12.11
CA ALA A 21 0.49 -0.24 -12.02
C ALA A 21 0.46 0.49 -13.36
N ARG A 22 0.90 -0.20 -14.42
CA ARG A 22 0.84 0.30 -15.79
C ARG A 22 -0.61 0.57 -16.23
N ALA A 23 -1.53 -0.33 -15.91
CA ALA A 23 -2.95 -0.17 -16.24
C ALA A 23 -3.64 0.96 -15.44
N ALA A 24 -3.20 1.20 -14.21
CA ALA A 24 -3.69 2.26 -13.34
C ALA A 24 -3.01 3.62 -13.57
N GLY A 25 -1.95 3.68 -14.38
CA GLY A 25 -1.19 4.91 -14.63
C GLY A 25 -0.46 5.44 -13.39
N ALA A 26 -0.01 4.56 -12.50
CA ALA A 26 0.73 4.91 -11.29
C ALA A 26 2.00 4.06 -11.18
N LYS A 27 2.97 4.48 -10.35
CA LYS A 27 4.15 3.64 -10.09
C LYS A 27 3.76 2.45 -9.21
N PRO A 28 4.40 1.28 -9.38
CA PRO A 28 4.10 0.10 -8.56
C PRO A 28 4.38 0.32 -7.06
N GLU A 29 5.30 1.22 -6.70
CA GLU A 29 5.58 1.64 -5.32
C GLU A 29 4.42 2.42 -4.67
N GLU A 30 3.58 3.08 -5.46
CA GLU A 30 2.43 3.88 -5.00
C GLU A 30 1.16 3.03 -4.82
N LEU A 31 1.22 1.75 -5.17
CA LEU A 31 0.05 0.88 -5.17
C LEU A 31 0.19 -0.21 -4.11
N ARG A 32 -0.74 -0.22 -3.17
CA ARG A 32 -0.90 -1.31 -2.21
C ARG A 32 -1.95 -2.27 -2.78
N LEU A 33 -1.51 -3.49 -3.08
CA LEU A 33 -2.41 -4.58 -3.47
C LEU A 33 -2.95 -5.23 -2.20
N VAL A 34 -4.28 -5.29 -2.08
CA VAL A 34 -4.95 -5.94 -0.97
C VAL A 34 -5.90 -7.00 -1.52
N GLN A 35 -5.80 -8.22 -1.01
CA GLN A 35 -6.75 -9.30 -1.28
C GLN A 35 -7.65 -9.47 -0.05
N GLY A 36 -8.90 -9.00 -0.16
CA GLY A 36 -9.82 -8.96 0.98
C GLY A 36 -9.31 -8.02 2.08
N VAL A 37 -8.77 -8.61 3.16
CA VAL A 37 -8.20 -7.88 4.32
C VAL A 37 -6.68 -7.99 4.41
N GLU A 38 -6.05 -8.82 3.58
CA GLU A 38 -4.61 -9.09 3.67
C GLU A 38 -3.84 -8.27 2.63
N GLU A 39 -2.82 -7.55 3.10
CA GLU A 39 -1.92 -6.79 2.25
C GLU A 39 -0.89 -7.71 1.60
N LEU A 40 -0.78 -7.61 0.28
CA LEU A 40 0.24 -8.29 -0.51
C LEU A 40 1.52 -7.43 -0.54
N LYS A 41 2.47 -7.74 0.33
CA LYS A 41 3.78 -7.06 0.40
C LYS A 41 4.67 -7.46 -0.77
N ALA A 42 5.37 -6.47 -1.36
CA ALA A 42 6.45 -6.73 -2.31
C ALA A 42 7.59 -7.46 -1.57
N GLY A 43 7.93 -8.66 -2.03
CA GLY A 43 8.96 -9.51 -1.41
C GLY A 43 8.50 -10.91 -1.05
N LYS A 44 7.19 -11.19 -1.07
CA LYS A 44 6.69 -12.58 -1.01
C LYS A 44 6.75 -13.16 -2.43
N ALA A 45 7.62 -14.14 -2.65
CA ALA A 45 7.69 -14.90 -3.91
C ALA A 45 6.47 -15.81 -4.03
N VAL A 46 5.31 -15.21 -4.28
CA VAL A 46 4.05 -15.92 -4.47
C VAL A 46 3.58 -15.67 -5.88
N THR A 47 3.19 -16.74 -6.56
CA THR A 47 2.65 -16.66 -7.91
C THR A 47 1.17 -16.30 -7.91
N VAL A 48 0.68 -15.76 -9.01
CA VAL A 48 -0.75 -15.49 -9.25
C VAL A 48 -1.56 -16.79 -9.09
N GLY A 49 -0.99 -17.92 -9.50
CA GLY A 49 -1.57 -19.25 -9.29
C GLY A 49 -1.71 -19.62 -7.81
N GLU A 50 -0.75 -19.32 -6.94
CA GLU A 50 -0.87 -19.58 -5.50
C GLU A 50 -1.82 -18.61 -4.77
N LEU A 51 -1.93 -17.37 -5.27
CA LEU A 51 -2.81 -16.34 -4.70
C LEU A 51 -4.29 -16.55 -5.01
N PHE A 52 -4.57 -17.06 -6.21
CA PHE A 52 -5.92 -17.23 -6.74
C PHE A 52 -6.29 -18.69 -7.00
N GLY A 53 -5.37 -19.62 -6.73
CA GLY A 53 -5.57 -21.05 -6.91
C GLY A 53 -6.35 -21.64 -5.74
N GLY A 54 -7.67 -21.53 -5.81
CA GLY A 54 -8.53 -22.58 -5.28
C GLY A 54 -8.42 -23.77 -6.24
N GLU A 55 -8.05 -24.95 -5.71
CA GLU A 55 -8.10 -26.22 -6.42
C GLU A 55 -9.52 -26.41 -6.99
N GLY A 56 -9.68 -26.21 -8.30
CA GLY A 56 -10.99 -26.26 -8.93
C GLY A 56 -10.89 -26.05 -10.43
N GLU A 57 -11.05 -27.14 -11.17
CA GLU A 57 -11.16 -27.18 -12.62
C GLU A 57 -12.16 -26.14 -13.16
N GLY A 58 -11.77 -25.45 -14.23
CA GLY A 58 -12.71 -24.85 -15.18
C GLY A 58 -13.49 -23.63 -14.69
N GLY A 59 -12.85 -22.46 -14.71
CA GLY A 59 -13.57 -21.20 -14.68
C GLY A 59 -12.61 -20.05 -14.46
N ALA A 60 -12.66 -19.02 -15.30
CA ALA A 60 -11.93 -17.78 -15.07
C ALA A 60 -12.43 -17.16 -13.76
N GLN A 61 -11.85 -17.54 -12.63
CA GLN A 61 -12.13 -16.95 -11.33
C GLN A 61 -11.49 -15.56 -11.35
N GLY A 62 -12.31 -14.56 -11.68
CA GLY A 62 -11.93 -13.17 -11.52
C GLY A 62 -11.75 -12.89 -10.04
N ALA A 63 -10.50 -12.86 -9.59
CA ALA A 63 -10.23 -12.44 -8.23
C ALA A 63 -10.30 -10.92 -8.13
N GLN A 64 -11.08 -10.44 -7.17
CA GLN A 64 -11.20 -9.01 -6.91
C GLN A 64 -10.03 -8.57 -6.02
N LEU A 65 -9.14 -7.76 -6.58
CA LEU A 65 -8.09 -7.08 -5.83
C LEU A 65 -8.52 -5.63 -5.57
N SER A 66 -8.41 -5.21 -4.31
CA SER A 66 -8.60 -3.82 -3.93
C SER A 66 -7.27 -3.10 -4.10
N LEU A 67 -7.23 -2.17 -5.06
CA LEU A 67 -6.09 -1.30 -5.28
C LEU A 67 -6.24 -0.06 -4.39
N ILE A 68 -5.36 0.07 -3.40
CA ILE A 68 -5.26 1.30 -2.62
C ILE A 68 -4.12 2.10 -3.22
N ARG A 69 -4.48 3.14 -3.99
CA ARG A 69 -3.51 4.12 -4.48
C ARG A 69 -3.08 4.98 -3.30
N ARG A 70 -1.83 4.83 -2.86
CA ARG A 70 -1.19 5.85 -2.03
C ARG A 70 -1.06 7.09 -2.92
N PRO A 71 -1.62 8.24 -2.54
CA PRO A 71 -1.38 9.45 -3.29
C PRO A 71 0.12 9.77 -3.24
N ALA A 72 0.68 10.34 -4.32
CA ALA A 72 2.11 10.60 -4.44
C ALA A 72 2.69 11.35 -3.23
N TRP A 73 1.90 12.27 -2.66
CA TRP A 73 2.25 13.00 -1.45
C TRP A 73 2.49 12.07 -0.24
N GLN A 74 1.73 10.98 -0.10
CA GLN A 74 1.89 10.05 1.02
C GLN A 74 3.25 9.34 0.95
N SER A 75 3.66 8.93 -0.26
CA SER A 75 4.95 8.29 -0.48
C SER A 75 6.12 9.25 -0.23
N GLU A 76 6.00 10.52 -0.63
CA GLU A 76 6.99 11.55 -0.32
C GLU A 76 7.14 11.77 1.19
N TRP A 77 6.03 11.89 1.92
CA TRP A 77 6.06 12.12 3.35
C TRP A 77 6.57 10.92 4.13
N LEU A 78 6.23 9.70 3.73
CA LEU A 78 6.82 8.48 4.30
C LEU A 78 8.34 8.47 4.19
N GLY A 79 8.88 8.72 2.99
CA GLY A 79 10.32 8.78 2.79
C GLY A 79 11.00 9.89 3.61
N ARG A 80 10.30 10.99 3.90
CA ARG A 80 10.79 12.06 4.79
C ARG A 80 10.79 11.62 6.25
N VAL A 81 9.68 11.10 6.76
CA VAL A 81 9.56 10.73 8.19
C VAL A 81 10.38 9.50 8.57
N GLU A 82 10.64 8.60 7.61
CA GLU A 82 11.56 7.48 7.81
C GLU A 82 13.02 7.93 7.95
N ARG A 83 13.41 9.02 7.29
CA ARG A 83 14.75 9.62 7.41
C ARG A 83 14.88 10.51 8.64
N ASP A 84 13.85 11.31 8.91
CA ASP A 84 13.76 12.16 10.10
C ASP A 84 12.31 12.26 10.56
N TRP A 85 12.00 11.67 11.72
CA TRP A 85 10.67 11.72 12.32
C TRP A 85 10.18 13.16 12.59
N ARG A 86 11.09 14.13 12.73
CA ARG A 86 10.76 15.55 12.89
C ARG A 86 10.17 16.17 11.64
N ALA A 87 10.33 15.56 10.47
CA ALA A 87 9.68 15.99 9.24
C ALA A 87 8.15 16.03 9.37
N LEU A 88 7.57 15.28 10.32
CA LEU A 88 6.14 15.35 10.63
C LEU A 88 5.69 16.73 11.14
N GLU A 89 6.60 17.55 11.70
CA GLU A 89 6.29 18.92 12.14
C GLU A 89 5.92 19.83 10.95
N ASP A 90 6.66 19.69 9.85
CA ASP A 90 6.49 20.47 8.61
C ASP A 90 5.43 19.85 7.66
N ALA A 91 4.96 18.63 7.97
CA ALA A 91 3.99 17.94 7.15
C ALA A 91 2.64 18.68 7.08
N PRO A 92 1.94 18.64 5.92
CA PRO A 92 0.60 19.18 5.78
C PRO A 92 -0.39 18.41 6.67
N ASP A 93 -1.53 19.02 6.96
CA ASP A 93 -2.56 18.42 7.81
C ASP A 93 -3.02 17.04 7.31
N ASP A 94 -3.12 16.84 5.99
CA ASP A 94 -3.42 15.52 5.40
C ASP A 94 -2.39 14.45 5.80
N ALA A 95 -1.10 14.80 5.83
CA ALA A 95 -0.04 13.89 6.23
C ALA A 95 0.04 13.68 7.75
N LYS A 96 -0.25 14.73 8.54
CA LYS A 96 -0.39 14.62 9.99
C LYS A 96 -1.62 13.80 10.39
N ALA A 97 -2.65 13.76 9.54
CA ALA A 97 -3.86 12.96 9.72
C ALA A 97 -3.79 11.58 9.02
N ASP A 98 -2.67 11.25 8.39
CA ASP A 98 -2.49 9.94 7.78
C ASP A 98 -1.86 8.96 8.77
N ARG A 99 -2.57 7.85 9.01
CA ARG A 99 -2.13 6.84 9.97
C ARG A 99 -0.79 6.20 9.60
N ASP A 100 -0.52 5.97 8.31
CA ASP A 100 0.70 5.30 7.86
C ASP A 100 1.92 6.20 8.10
N ILE A 101 1.81 7.48 7.75
CA ILE A 101 2.85 8.50 7.97
C ILE A 101 3.10 8.71 9.47
N VAL A 102 2.04 8.88 10.26
CA VAL A 102 2.17 9.07 11.71
C VAL A 102 2.82 7.85 12.35
N LEU A 103 2.41 6.63 11.99
CA LEU A 103 3.03 5.41 12.51
C LEU A 103 4.50 5.28 12.10
N ALA A 104 4.86 5.63 10.86
CA ALA A 104 6.24 5.63 10.40
C ALA A 104 7.09 6.63 11.20
N ALA A 105 6.59 7.84 11.44
CA ALA A 105 7.27 8.84 12.27
C ALA A 105 7.41 8.38 13.74
N VAL A 106 6.36 7.77 14.31
CA VAL A 106 6.36 7.25 15.68
C VAL A 106 7.34 6.11 15.87
N ARG A 107 7.54 5.26 14.85
CA ARG A 107 8.59 4.24 14.84
C ARG A 107 9.99 4.85 14.99
N GLY A 108 10.22 6.04 14.43
CA GLY A 108 11.47 6.79 14.60
C GLY A 108 11.58 7.46 15.97
N SER A 109 10.49 8.03 16.49
CA SER A 109 10.42 8.56 17.85
C SER A 109 8.96 8.77 18.28
N TRP A 110 8.61 8.31 19.48
CA TRP A 110 7.30 8.53 20.07
C TRP A 110 6.92 10.01 20.20
N HIS A 111 7.89 10.92 20.25
CA HIS A 111 7.65 12.37 20.25
C HIS A 111 6.97 12.87 18.98
N ALA A 112 7.00 12.12 17.87
CA ALA A 112 6.31 12.48 16.63
C ALA A 112 4.78 12.61 16.82
N LEU A 113 4.19 11.84 17.76
CA LEU A 113 2.76 11.92 18.06
C LEU A 113 2.29 13.33 18.45
N LYS A 114 3.15 14.17 19.03
CA LYS A 114 2.80 15.56 19.37
C LYS A 114 2.53 16.43 18.14
N PHE A 115 3.00 16.02 16.96
CA PHE A 115 2.83 16.72 15.69
C PHE A 115 1.72 16.11 14.82
N ALA A 116 1.36 14.85 15.07
CA ALA A 116 0.23 14.20 14.42
C ALA A 116 -1.07 14.98 14.62
N ALA A 117 -2.06 14.75 13.76
CA ALA A 117 -3.35 15.41 13.86
C ALA A 117 -4.04 15.06 15.20
N PRO A 118 -4.93 15.93 15.70
CA PRO A 118 -5.58 15.74 17.00
C PRO A 118 -6.28 14.39 17.14
N ALA A 119 -6.83 13.85 16.04
CA ALA A 119 -7.46 12.55 15.96
C ALA A 119 -6.55 11.38 16.38
N PHE A 120 -5.22 11.52 16.24
CA PHE A 120 -4.24 10.49 16.60
C PHE A 120 -3.54 10.74 17.94
N ARG A 121 -3.72 11.92 18.55
CA ARG A 121 -3.12 12.24 19.86
C ARG A 121 -3.87 11.60 21.04
N GLY A 122 -5.02 11.00 20.79
CA GLY A 122 -5.93 10.51 21.83
C GLY A 122 -6.38 9.06 21.68
N ASP A 123 -5.89 8.31 20.68
CA ASP A 123 -6.18 6.87 20.59
C ASP A 123 -5.32 6.16 21.63
N ARG A 124 -5.96 5.80 22.74
CA ARG A 124 -5.35 5.33 23.99
C ARG A 124 -5.46 3.82 24.10
#